data_AF-A1HS88-F1
#
_entry.id   AF-A1HS88-F1
#
_cell.length_a   1.000
_cell.length_b   1.000
_cell.length_c   1.000
_cell.angle_alpha   90.00
_cell.angle_beta   90.00
_cell.angle_gamma   90.00
#
_symmetry.space_group_name_H-M   'P 1'
#
loop_
_entity.id
_entity.type
_entity.pdbx_description
1 polymer ?
#
loop_
_entity_poly.entity_id
_entity_poly.type
_entity_poly.pdbx_seq_one_letter_code
_entity_poly.pdbx_strand_id
1 'polypeptide(L)' 'MEEIKLLAYKAQWIDGEYKPTAHSQIKWVKPYELENYDFAPADIPFVKKLKEELQ' A
#
# COMPACT_ATOMS: atom_id res chain seq x y z
N MET A 1 -27.03 -1.77 -0.99
CA MET A 1 -25.69 -2.11 -0.50
C MET A 1 -24.94 -0.80 -0.41
N GLU A 2 -24.42 -0.44 0.76
CA GLU A 2 -23.62 0.78 0.89
C GLU A 2 -22.26 0.53 0.23
N GLU A 3 -21.88 1.40 -0.70
CA GLU A 3 -20.57 1.38 -1.33
C GLU A 3 -19.57 2.14 -0.44
N ILE A 4 -18.40 1.54 -0.23
CA ILE A 4 -17.30 2.22 0.47
C ILE A 4 -16.49 3.05 -0.53
N LYS A 5 -16.06 4.25 -0.11
CA LYS A 5 -15.12 5.07 -0.88
C LYS A 5 -13.75 5.02 -0.21
N LEU A 6 -12.81 4.32 -0.85
CA LEU A 6 -11.43 4.20 -0.39
C LEU A 6 -10.53 5.15 -1.20
N LEU A 7 -9.69 5.92 -0.52
CA LEU A 7 -8.77 6.88 -1.12
C LEU A 7 -7.34 6.61 -0.62
N ALA A 8 -6.39 6.54 -1.56
CA ALA A 8 -4.96 6.40 -1.26
C ALA A 8 -4.21 7.68 -1.64
N TYR A 9 -3.27 8.09 -0.79
CA TYR A 9 -2.45 9.30 -0.98
C TYR A 9 -0.96 8.93 -0.92
N LYS A 10 -0.15 9.56 -1.78
CA LYS A 10 1.30 9.51 -1.66
C LYS A 10 1.72 10.36 -0.47
N ALA A 11 2.57 9.79 0.39
CA ALA A 11 3.11 10.48 1.55
C ALA A 11 4.63 10.37 1.53
N GLN A 12 5.28 11.42 2.03
CA GLN A 12 6.70 11.42 2.31
C GLN A 12 6.90 11.28 3.81
N TRP A 13 7.81 10.39 4.19
CA TRP A 13 8.25 10.29 5.57
C TRP A 13 9.22 11.44 5.88
N ILE A 14 8.97 12.16 6.98
CA ILE A 14 9.72 13.37 7.36
C ILE A 14 10.67 13.07 8.53
N ASP A 15 10.19 12.41 9.58
CA ASP A 15 10.96 12.08 10.79
C ASP A 15 10.30 10.95 11.61
N GLY A 16 11.03 10.34 12.55
CA GLY A 16 10.56 9.33 13.50
C GLY A 16 11.03 7.89 13.25
N GLU A 17 10.36 6.90 13.84
CA GLU A 17 10.65 5.49 13.61
C GLU A 17 9.35 4.72 13.35
N TYR A 18 9.39 3.76 12.42
CA TYR A 18 8.25 2.88 12.15
C TYR A 18 8.10 1.84 13.25
N LYS A 19 6.99 1.87 13.99
CA LYS A 19 6.66 0.88 15.03
C LYS A 19 5.27 0.28 14.77
N PRO A 20 5.16 -1.01 14.45
CA PRO A 20 3.87 -1.65 14.26
C PRO A 20 3.14 -1.81 15.61
N THR A 21 2.05 -1.09 15.81
CA THR A 21 1.23 -1.15 17.04
C THR A 21 0.00 -2.03 16.90
N ALA A 22 -0.55 -2.14 15.68
CA ALA A 22 -1.73 -2.95 15.36
C ALA A 22 -1.45 -3.99 14.25
N HIS A 23 -0.45 -3.76 13.41
CA HIS A 23 -0.08 -4.65 12.33
C HIS A 23 1.01 -5.63 12.78
N SER A 24 1.12 -6.78 12.10
CA SER A 24 2.11 -7.80 12.44
C SER A 24 3.52 -7.48 11.94
N GLN A 25 3.64 -6.72 10.84
CA GLN A 25 4.92 -6.41 10.21
C GLN A 25 4.84 -5.14 9.34
N ILE A 26 5.99 -4.52 9.10
CA ILE A 26 6.18 -3.45 8.12
C ILE A 26 7.33 -3.88 7.20
N LYS A 27 7.14 -3.74 5.88
CA LYS A 27 8.15 -4.06 4.86
C LYS A 27 8.25 -2.93 3.84
N TRP A 28 9.47 -2.51 3.57
CA TRP A 28 9.80 -1.66 2.42
C TRP A 28 10.06 -2.56 1.23
N VAL A 29 9.35 -2.32 0.14
CA VAL A 29 9.42 -3.15 -1.07
C VAL A 29 9.47 -2.25 -2.30
N LYS A 30 10.03 -2.77 -3.38
CA LYS A 30 10.00 -2.12 -4.68
C LYS A 30 8.66 -2.34 -5.35
N PRO A 31 8.25 -1.46 -6.29
CA PRO A 31 6.95 -1.55 -6.95
C PRO A 31 6.68 -2.91 -7.62
N TYR A 32 7.71 -3.51 -8.24
CA TYR A 32 7.59 -4.81 -8.88
C TYR A 32 7.42 -5.98 -7.88
N GLU A 33 7.86 -5.83 -6.63
CA GLU A 33 7.73 -6.88 -5.62
C GLU A 33 6.31 -7.00 -5.09
N LEU A 34 5.47 -5.96 -5.28
CA LEU A 34 4.08 -5.94 -4.81
C LEU A 34 3.26 -7.09 -5.38
N GLU A 35 3.56 -7.58 -6.59
CA GLU A 35 2.83 -8.70 -7.20
C GLU A 35 2.95 -10.03 -6.43
N ASN A 36 3.91 -10.12 -5.50
CA ASN A 36 4.13 -11.30 -4.67
C ASN A 36 3.33 -11.30 -3.36
N TYR A 37 2.49 -10.28 -3.12
CA TYR A 37 1.69 -10.14 -1.91
C TYR A 37 0.21 -10.40 -2.18
N ASP A 38 -0.44 -11.04 -1.21
CA ASP A 38 -1.89 -11.23 -1.21
C ASP A 38 -2.57 -9.97 -0.67
N PHE A 39 -3.16 -9.18 -1.58
CA PHE A 39 -3.86 -7.94 -1.25
C PHE A 39 -5.36 -8.17 -1.15
N ALA A 40 -6.01 -7.48 -0.22
CA ALA A 40 -7.46 -7.46 -0.17
C ALA A 40 -8.03 -6.90 -1.49
N PRO A 41 -9.23 -7.35 -1.93
CA PRO A 41 -9.79 -6.93 -3.22
C PRO A 41 -9.91 -5.42 -3.41
N ALA A 42 -10.13 -4.66 -2.33
CA ALA A 42 -10.23 -3.21 -2.36
C ALA A 42 -8.89 -2.50 -2.65
N ASP A 43 -7.75 -3.15 -2.38
CA ASP A 43 -6.41 -2.55 -2.52
C ASP A 43 -5.76 -2.86 -3.87
N ILE A 44 -6.17 -3.94 -4.54
CA ILE A 44 -5.65 -4.37 -5.85
C ILE A 44 -5.60 -3.23 -6.89
N PRO A 45 -6.63 -2.36 -7.02
CA PRO A 45 -6.58 -1.23 -7.95
C PRO A 45 -5.44 -0.25 -7.66
N PHE A 46 -5.14 0.02 -6.40
CA PHE A 46 -4.06 0.93 -6.02
C PHE A 46 -2.69 0.32 -6.32
N VAL A 47 -2.51 -0.97 -6.06
CA VAL A 47 -1.26 -1.69 -6.32
C VAL A 47 -0.91 -1.69 -7.81
N LYS A 48 -1.90 -1.95 -8.67
CA LYS A 48 -1.73 -1.87 -10.13
C LYS A 48 -1.30 -0.47 -10.58
N LYS A 49 -1.99 0.56 -10.09
CA LYS A 49 -1.67 1.96 -10.39
C LYS A 49 -0.26 2.35 -9.92
N LEU A 50 0.14 1.94 -8.72
CA LEU A 50 1.49 2.20 -8.19
C LEU A 50 2.57 1.55 -9.05
N LYS A 51 2.33 0.34 -9.57
CA LYS A 51 3.27 -0.35 -10.46
C LYS A 51 3.44 0.39 -11.78
N GLU A 52 2.36 0.89 -12.39
CA GLU A 52 2.40 1.66 -13.63
C GLU A 52 3.09 3.03 -13.45
N GLU A 53 2.86 3.71 -12.33
CA GLU A 53 3.43 5.05 -12.08
C GLU A 53 4.92 5.04 -11.73
N LEU A 54 5.46 3.91 -11.26
CA LEU A 54 6.84 3.79 -10.76
C LEU A 54 7.69 2.82 -11.59
N GLN A 55 7.23 2.51 -12.82
CA GLN A 55 8.01 1.80 -13.85
C GLN A 55 9.10 2.67 -14.47
#